data_AF-A0A0F9PG81-F1
#
_entry.id   AF-A0A0F9PG81-F1
#
_cell.length_a   1.000
_cell.length_b   1.000
_cell.length_c   1.000
_cell.angle_alpha   90.00
_cell.angle_beta   90.00
_cell.angle_gamma   90.00
#
_symmetry.space_group_name_H-M   'P 1'
#
loop_
_entity.id
_entity.type
_entity.pdbx_description
1 polymer ?
#
loop_
_entity_poly.entity_id
_entity_poly.type
_entity_poly.pdbx_seq_one_letter_code
_entity_poly.pdbx_strand_id
1 'polypeptide(L)' 'MPVKITKVDGFRVSTPGGVKAKHTTKKKAKAQKRLLQGIEHGMIPRKKRK' A
#
# COMPACT_ATOMS: atom_id res chain seq x y z
N MET A 1 -9.22 -10.01 2.43
CA MET A 1 -7.82 -10.32 2.03
C MET A 1 -6.88 -9.25 2.60
N PRO A 2 -5.75 -9.60 3.20
CA PRO A 2 -4.77 -8.59 3.63
C PRO A 2 -4.09 -7.92 2.42
N VAL A 3 -3.52 -6.73 2.63
CA VAL A 3 -2.73 -6.01 1.60
C VAL A 3 -1.59 -6.90 1.06
N LYS A 4 -1.63 -7.20 -0.25
CA LYS A 4 -0.63 -8.02 -0.93
C LYS A 4 0.33 -7.16 -1.75
N ILE A 5 1.60 -7.55 -1.73
CA ILE A 5 2.62 -7.05 -2.66
C ILE A 5 2.99 -8.21 -3.58
N THR A 6 2.82 -8.04 -4.88
CA THR A 6 3.25 -8.99 -5.89
C THR A 6 4.38 -8.39 -6.71
N LYS A 7 5.46 -9.16 -6.91
CA LYS A 7 6.53 -8.77 -7.82
C LYS A 7 6.06 -9.02 -9.25
N VAL A 8 6.13 -7.98 -10.06
CA VAL A 8 5.85 -7.98 -11.50
C VAL A 8 7.08 -7.33 -12.16
N ASP A 9 6.93 -6.76 -13.36
CA ASP A 9 7.88 -5.73 -13.80
C ASP A 9 7.75 -4.57 -12.78
N GLY A 10 8.62 -4.51 -11.77
CA GLY A 10 8.40 -3.72 -10.55
C GLY A 10 7.57 -4.41 -9.44
N PHE A 11 6.80 -3.62 -8.69
CA PHE A 11 5.99 -4.09 -7.56
C PHE A 11 4.56 -3.57 -7.64
N ARG A 12 3.59 -4.48 -7.56
CA ARG A 12 2.15 -4.19 -7.53
C ARG A 12 1.64 -4.31 -6.09
N VAL A 13 0.79 -3.37 -5.67
CA VAL A 13 0.13 -3.36 -4.35
C VAL A 13 -1.38 -3.45 -4.54
N SER A 14 -2.00 -4.44 -3.90
CA SER A 14 -3.44 -4.72 -3.98
C SER A 14 -4.06 -4.88 -2.60
N THR A 15 -5.25 -4.31 -2.43
CA THR A 15 -6.13 -4.47 -1.25
C THR A 15 -7.44 -5.15 -1.67
N PRO A 16 -8.33 -5.55 -0.74
CA PRO A 16 -9.65 -6.07 -1.09
C PRO A 16 -10.45 -5.13 -1.98
N GLY A 17 -10.32 -3.82 -1.76
CA GLY A 17 -10.94 -2.76 -2.57
C GLY A 17 -10.20 -2.44 -3.87
N GLY A 18 -9.36 -3.36 -4.37
CA GLY A 18 -8.72 -3.27 -5.68
C GLY A 18 -7.23 -2.96 -5.68
N VAL A 19 -6.71 -2.67 -6.88
CA VAL A 19 -5.29 -2.38 -7.10
C VAL A 19 -5.01 -0.92 -6.75
N LYS A 20 -4.10 -0.68 -5.80
CA LYS A 20 -3.70 0.67 -5.40
C LYS A 20 -2.43 1.14 -6.11
N ALA A 21 -1.60 0.21 -6.59
CA ALA A 21 -0.45 0.55 -7.42
C ALA A 21 -0.12 -0.58 -8.40
N LYS A 22 0.07 -0.24 -9.68
CA LYS A 22 0.36 -1.19 -10.77
C LYS A 22 1.86 -1.46 -10.94
N HIS A 23 2.68 -0.41 -10.87
CA HIS A 23 4.13 -0.47 -11.06
C HIS A 23 4.83 0.47 -10.08
N THR A 24 5.53 -0.08 -9.08
CA THR A 24 6.27 0.70 -8.06
C THR A 24 7.60 0.07 -7.71
N THR A 25 8.44 0.80 -6.97
CA THR A 25 9.70 0.26 -6.43
C THR A 25 9.47 -0.49 -5.12
N LYS A 26 10.35 -1.43 -4.78
CA LYS A 26 10.27 -2.25 -3.56
C LYS A 26 10.08 -1.41 -2.30
N LYS A 27 10.79 -0.29 -2.21
CA LYS A 27 10.74 0.65 -1.08
C LYS A 27 9.36 1.31 -0.96
N LYS A 28 8.82 1.82 -2.07
CA LYS A 28 7.49 2.45 -2.12
C LYS A 28 6.39 1.43 -1.81
N ALA A 29 6.45 0.23 -2.39
CA ALA A 29 5.48 -0.84 -2.16
C ALA A 29 5.39 -1.25 -0.68
N LYS A 30 6.54 -1.40 0.00
CA LYS A 30 6.58 -1.72 1.43
C LYS A 30 5.98 -0.60 2.30
N ALA A 31 6.30 0.65 2.00
CA ALA A 31 5.74 1.79 2.71
C ALA A 31 4.20 1.86 2.53
N GLN A 32 3.74 1.65 1.30
CA GLN A 32 2.31 1.66 0.97
C GLN A 32 1.57 0.50 1.66
N LYS A 33 2.17 -0.70 1.72
CA LYS A 33 1.63 -1.82 2.50
C LYS A 33 1.44 -1.46 3.98
N ARG A 34 2.46 -0.88 4.62
CA ARG A 34 2.38 -0.48 6.04
C ARG A 34 1.28 0.54 6.30
N LEU A 35 1.17 1.56 5.43
CA LEU A 35 0.12 2.57 5.54
C LEU A 35 -1.27 1.96 5.38
N LEU A 36 -1.46 1.12 4.36
CA LEU A 36 -2.76 0.48 4.10
C LEU A 36 -3.15 -0.50 5.21
N GLN A 37 -2.19 -1.26 5.75
CA GLN A 37 -2.43 -2.12 6.92
C GLN A 37 -2.81 -1.30 8.15
N GLY A 38 -2.11 -0.19 8.40
CA GLY A 38 -2.48 0.73 9.48
C GLY A 38 -3.93 1.19 9.35
N ILE A 39 -4.33 1.63 8.15
CA ILE A 39 -5.70 2.09 7.89
C ILE A 39 -6.72 0.97 8.14
N GLU A 40 -6.44 -0.26 7.71
CA GLU A 40 -7.30 -1.43 7.99
C GLU A 40 -7.43 -1.71 9.50
N HIS A 41 -6.40 -1.41 10.30
CA HIS A 41 -6.40 -1.55 11.75
C HIS A 41 -6.85 -0.28 12.51
N GLY A 42 -7.50 0.67 11.84
CA GLY A 42 -8.08 1.86 12.49
C GLY A 42 -7.12 3.05 12.62
N MET A 43 -5.94 3.01 11.98
CA MET A 43 -5.07 4.18 11.88
C MET A 43 -5.72 5.28 11.04
N ILE A 44 -5.90 6.46 11.62
CA ILE A 44 -6.37 7.65 10.89
C ILE A 44 -5.16 8.36 10.28
N PRO A 45 -5.00 8.39 8.94
CA PRO A 45 -3.90 9.08 8.30
C PRO A 45 -4.03 10.59 8.51
N ARG A 46 -3.02 11.21 9.11
CA ARG A 46 -2.97 12.66 9.29
C ARG A 46 -2.43 13.33 8.02
N LYS A 47 -3.11 14.38 7.57
CA LYS A 47 -2.60 15.22 6.47
C LYS A 47 -1.33 15.93 6.96
N LYS A 48 -0.25 15.87 6.17
CA LYS A 48 0.98 16.62 6.47
C LYS A 48 0.63 18.12 6.41
N ARG A 49 0.87 18.88 7.48
CA ARG A 49 0.81 20.36 7.42
C ARG A 49 1.97 20.80 6.54
N LYS A 50 1.66 21.65 5.56
CA LYS A 50 2.55 22.13 4.52
C LYS A 50 3.52 23.16 5.09
#